data_AF-A0A5B1B9N5-F1
#
_entry.id   AF-A0A5B1B9N5-F1
#
_cell.length_a   1.000
_cell.length_b   1.000
_cell.length_c   1.000
_cell.angle_alpha   90.00
_cell.angle_beta   90.00
_cell.angle_gamma   90.00
#
_symmetry.space_group_name_H-M   'P 1'
#
loop_
_entity.id
_entity.type
_entity.pdbx_description
1 polymer ?
#
loop_
_entity_poly.entity_id
_entity_poly.type
_entity_poly.pdbx_seq_one_letter_code
_entity_poly.pdbx_strand_id
1 'polypeptide(L)'
;MKQCIISLILLIVSCNQLSKEEQEFDDLMQKVIDVHDEVMPKMGEMSSLIKNLEAKIDTTSTGQTYANAQKKLKDSYDFMMNWMSDFSNKFPHNENVTPEDEEEFNLKLEILREEKIEVNKLRDQINASIDNAKKLLEKS
;
A
#
# COMPACT_ATOMS: atom_id res chain seq x y z
N MET A 1 -43.07 52.26 -5.46
CA MET A 1 -43.08 51.23 -4.40
C MET A 1 -42.89 49.89 -5.10
N LYS A 2 -41.63 49.52 -5.44
CA LYS A 2 -40.84 48.51 -4.73
C LYS A 2 -41.70 47.36 -4.19
N GLN A 3 -41.74 46.25 -4.91
CA GLN A 3 -41.60 44.91 -4.31
C GLN A 3 -40.79 44.04 -5.27
N CYS A 4 -39.53 43.80 -4.89
CA CYS A 4 -38.68 42.75 -5.43
C CYS A 4 -39.28 41.42 -5.00
N ILE A 5 -39.74 40.60 -5.95
CA ILE A 5 -39.99 39.19 -5.69
C ILE A 5 -38.67 38.47 -6.00
N ILE A 6 -37.91 38.23 -4.94
CA ILE A 6 -36.72 37.38 -4.94
C ILE A 6 -37.23 35.94 -5.03
N SER A 7 -37.08 35.33 -6.20
CA SER A 7 -37.26 33.88 -6.34
C SER A 7 -36.12 33.18 -5.59
N LEU A 8 -36.50 32.58 -4.46
CA LEU A 8 -35.68 31.74 -3.61
C LEU A 8 -35.27 30.46 -4.37
N ILE A 9 -34.00 30.38 -4.76
CA ILE A 9 -33.36 29.15 -5.19
C ILE A 9 -33.12 28.31 -3.93
N LEU A 10 -33.99 27.35 -3.67
CA LEU A 10 -33.73 26.24 -2.75
C LEU A 10 -33.04 25.13 -3.54
N LEU A 11 -31.72 25.23 -3.65
CA LEU A 11 -30.89 24.07 -3.95
C LEU A 11 -30.92 23.17 -2.71
N ILE A 12 -31.80 22.17 -2.74
CA ILE A 12 -31.72 21.00 -1.88
C ILE A 12 -30.43 20.25 -2.24
N VAL A 13 -29.32 20.65 -1.64
CA VAL A 13 -28.12 19.82 -1.56
C VAL A 13 -28.47 18.72 -0.57
N SER A 14 -29.03 17.62 -1.06
CA SER A 14 -29.11 16.37 -0.31
C SER A 14 -27.70 15.79 -0.23
N CYS A 15 -26.87 16.37 0.63
CA CYS A 15 -25.63 15.74 1.06
C CYS A 15 -26.02 14.61 2.00
N ASN A 16 -26.04 13.36 1.52
CA ASN A 16 -25.87 12.22 2.41
C ASN A 16 -24.49 12.39 3.05
N GLN A 17 -24.44 12.96 4.25
CA GLN A 17 -23.22 13.03 5.03
C GLN A 17 -22.91 11.61 5.49
N LEU A 18 -21.86 11.01 4.93
CA LEU A 18 -21.28 9.77 5.41
C LEU A 18 -21.01 9.88 6.92
N SER A 19 -21.21 8.79 7.65
CA SER A 19 -20.77 8.67 9.04
C SER A 19 -19.25 8.88 9.15
N LYS A 20 -18.75 9.09 10.37
CA LYS A 20 -17.30 9.28 10.57
C LYS A 20 -16.53 8.01 10.22
N GLU A 21 -17.15 6.86 10.51
CA GLU A 21 -16.61 5.54 10.32
C GLU A 21 -16.55 5.19 8.82
N GLU A 22 -17.58 5.52 8.03
CA GLU A 22 -17.53 5.42 6.56
C GLU A 22 -16.43 6.29 5.96
N GLN A 23 -16.30 7.54 6.41
CA GLN A 23 -15.21 8.42 5.96
C GLN A 23 -13.84 7.86 6.32
N GLU A 24 -13.70 7.27 7.52
CA GLU A 24 -12.45 6.63 7.94
C GLU A 24 -12.12 5.41 7.07
N PHE A 25 -13.12 4.59 6.75
CA PHE A 25 -12.96 3.41 5.89
C PHE A 25 -12.40 3.81 4.51
N ASP A 26 -13.05 4.76 3.83
CA ASP A 26 -12.63 5.25 2.52
C ASP A 26 -11.21 5.85 2.59
N ASP A 27 -10.93 6.65 3.61
CA ASP A 27 -9.63 7.26 3.84
C ASP A 27 -8.52 6.23 4.04
N LEU A 28 -8.79 5.17 4.81
CA LEU A 28 -7.83 4.11 5.09
C LEU A 28 -7.59 3.27 3.83
N MET A 29 -8.66 2.94 3.10
CA MET A 29 -8.59 2.18 1.85
C MET A 29 -7.70 2.92 0.85
N GLN A 30 -7.96 4.21 0.64
CA GLN A 30 -7.15 5.04 -0.25
C GLN A 30 -5.69 5.06 0.20
N LYS A 31 -5.41 5.28 1.50
CA LYS A 31 -4.04 5.31 2.03
C LYS A 31 -3.31 3.99 1.85
N VAL A 32 -3.99 2.85 1.97
CA VAL A 32 -3.40 1.53 1.73
C VAL A 32 -3.01 1.37 0.25
N ILE A 33 -3.92 1.70 -0.65
CA ILE A 33 -3.68 1.62 -2.10
C ILE A 33 -2.60 2.61 -2.56
N ASP A 34 -2.57 3.82 -2.01
CA ASP A 34 -1.52 4.81 -2.32
C ASP A 34 -0.12 4.27 -2.01
N VAL A 35 0.05 3.59 -0.87
CA VAL A 35 1.33 2.98 -0.50
C VAL A 35 1.67 1.79 -1.41
N HIS A 36 0.69 0.97 -1.78
CA HIS A 36 0.86 -0.08 -2.79
C HIS A 36 1.39 0.51 -4.11
N ASP A 37 0.74 1.55 -4.62
CA ASP A 37 1.08 2.18 -5.89
C ASP A 37 2.43 2.92 -5.84
N GLU A 38 2.85 3.43 -4.67
CA GLU A 38 4.18 4.00 -4.46
C GLU A 38 5.30 2.98 -4.74
N VAL A 39 5.11 1.73 -4.29
CA VAL A 39 6.17 0.71 -4.32
C VAL A 39 6.04 -0.29 -5.45
N MET A 40 4.86 -0.45 -6.04
CA MET A 40 4.63 -1.38 -7.14
C MET A 40 5.59 -1.13 -8.34
N PRO A 41 5.87 0.11 -8.78
CA PRO A 41 6.85 0.37 -9.85
C PRO A 41 8.28 -0.09 -9.52
N LYS A 42 8.63 -0.24 -8.24
CA LYS A 42 9.98 -0.62 -7.78
C LYS A 42 10.26 -2.12 -7.93
N MET A 43 9.23 -2.94 -8.15
CA MET A 43 9.38 -4.40 -8.29
C MET A 43 10.29 -4.80 -9.47
N GLY A 44 10.25 -4.03 -10.57
CA GLY A 44 11.16 -4.22 -11.71
C GLY A 44 12.61 -3.86 -11.39
N GLU A 45 12.82 -2.81 -10.60
CA GLU A 45 14.14 -2.42 -10.10
C GLU A 45 14.70 -3.48 -9.14
N MET A 46 13.90 -3.97 -8.19
CA MET A 46 14.30 -5.06 -7.28
C MET A 46 14.74 -6.31 -8.04
N SER A 47 13.96 -6.73 -9.05
CA SER A 47 14.29 -7.88 -9.90
C SER A 47 15.65 -7.71 -10.60
N SER A 48 15.96 -6.49 -11.03
CA SER A 48 17.25 -6.17 -11.66
C SER A 48 18.40 -6.19 -10.65
N LEU A 49 18.20 -5.60 -9.47
CA LEU A 49 19.19 -5.60 -8.39
C LEU A 49 19.48 -7.02 -7.87
N ILE A 50 18.47 -7.88 -7.78
CA ILE A 50 18.63 -9.30 -7.40
C ILE A 50 19.59 -10.00 -8.36
N LYS A 51 19.43 -9.81 -9.68
CA LYS A 51 20.31 -10.41 -10.70
C LYS A 51 21.73 -9.84 -10.64
N ASN A 52 21.85 -8.52 -10.45
CA ASN A 52 23.16 -7.85 -10.37
C ASN A 52 23.96 -8.32 -9.15
N LEU A 53 23.31 -8.51 -8.00
CA LEU A 53 23.95 -9.05 -6.80
C LEU A 53 24.34 -10.51 -7.01
N GLU A 54 23.50 -11.33 -7.65
CA GLU A 54 23.78 -12.74 -7.94
C GLU A 54 25.12 -12.93 -8.65
N ALA A 55 25.39 -12.10 -9.65
CA ALA A 55 26.62 -12.14 -10.44
C ALA A 55 27.90 -11.83 -9.62
N LYS A 56 27.76 -11.27 -8.40
CA LYS A 56 28.87 -10.93 -7.50
C LYS A 56 28.98 -11.87 -6.29
N ILE A 57 28.08 -12.84 -6.14
CA ILE A 57 28.15 -13.80 -5.03
C ILE A 57 29.28 -14.79 -5.26
N ASP A 58 30.16 -14.93 -4.28
CA ASP A 58 31.23 -15.92 -4.21
C ASP A 58 31.46 -16.37 -2.76
N THR A 59 32.52 -17.16 -2.51
CA THR A 59 32.85 -17.69 -1.18
C THR A 59 33.58 -16.71 -0.26
N THR A 60 33.82 -15.47 -0.70
CA THR A 60 34.47 -14.44 0.10
C THR A 60 33.50 -13.77 1.08
N SER A 61 34.04 -13.04 2.06
CA SER A 61 33.22 -12.22 2.98
C SER A 61 32.40 -11.16 2.23
N THR A 62 32.96 -10.60 1.15
CA THR A 62 32.25 -9.65 0.27
C THR A 62 31.13 -10.36 -0.49
N GLY A 63 31.40 -11.55 -1.05
CA GLY A 63 30.39 -12.39 -1.70
C GLY A 63 29.20 -12.70 -0.79
N GLN A 64 29.47 -13.05 0.48
CA GLN A 64 28.41 -13.27 1.47
C GLN A 64 27.61 -11.99 1.77
N THR A 65 28.24 -10.82 1.71
CA THR A 65 27.54 -9.53 1.87
C THR A 65 26.55 -9.29 0.73
N TYR A 66 26.93 -9.60 -0.51
CA TYR A 66 26.01 -9.55 -1.65
C TYR A 66 24.89 -10.59 -1.53
N ALA A 67 25.19 -11.81 -1.08
CA ALA A 67 24.19 -12.86 -0.86
C ALA A 67 23.13 -12.41 0.16
N ASN A 68 23.56 -11.80 1.27
CA ASN A 68 22.65 -11.28 2.29
C ASN A 68 21.78 -10.13 1.75
N ALA A 69 22.34 -9.23 0.93
CA ALA A 69 21.58 -8.16 0.29
C ALA A 69 20.57 -8.70 -0.73
N GLN A 70 20.96 -9.71 -1.51
CA GLN A 70 20.10 -10.36 -2.47
C GLN A 70 18.91 -11.04 -1.77
N LYS A 71 19.17 -11.72 -0.64
CA LYS A 71 18.12 -12.33 0.17
C LYS A 71 17.12 -11.30 0.66
N LYS A 72 17.56 -10.15 1.19
CA LYS A 72 16.66 -9.08 1.67
C LYS A 72 15.77 -8.52 0.56
N LEU A 73 16.28 -8.40 -0.66
CA LEU A 73 15.46 -8.01 -1.81
C LEU A 73 14.42 -9.08 -2.15
N LYS A 74 14.81 -10.36 -2.20
CA LYS A 74 13.88 -11.48 -2.43
C LYS A 74 12.78 -11.54 -1.36
N ASP A 75 13.17 -11.47 -0.08
CA ASP A 75 12.22 -11.45 1.04
C ASP A 75 11.22 -10.28 0.94
N SER A 76 11.66 -9.12 0.47
CA SER A 76 10.79 -7.93 0.29
C SER A 76 9.89 -8.07 -0.94
N TYR A 77 10.39 -8.68 -2.01
CA TYR A 77 9.63 -8.98 -3.21
C TYR A 77 8.49 -9.96 -2.88
N ASP A 78 8.82 -11.05 -2.18
CA ASP A 78 7.87 -12.06 -1.77
C ASP A 78 6.85 -11.49 -0.77
N PHE A 79 7.27 -10.61 0.14
CA PHE A 79 6.36 -9.92 1.04
C PHE A 79 5.32 -9.11 0.26
N MET A 80 5.71 -8.33 -0.77
CA MET A 80 4.74 -7.62 -1.62
C MET A 80 3.72 -8.56 -2.26
N MET A 81 4.18 -9.69 -2.83
CA MET A 81 3.29 -10.62 -3.52
C MET A 81 2.33 -11.32 -2.56
N ASN A 82 2.82 -11.73 -1.38
CA ASN A 82 2.00 -12.35 -0.35
C ASN A 82 0.98 -11.36 0.20
N TRP A 83 1.41 -10.14 0.52
CA TRP A 83 0.54 -9.09 1.01
C TRP A 83 -0.55 -8.75 -0.01
N MET A 84 -0.20 -8.56 -1.29
CA MET A 84 -1.17 -8.28 -2.35
C MET A 84 -2.21 -9.40 -2.50
N SER A 85 -1.76 -10.66 -2.44
CA SER A 85 -2.67 -11.81 -2.48
C SER A 85 -3.62 -11.83 -1.29
N ASP A 86 -3.10 -11.64 -0.08
CA ASP A 86 -3.88 -11.67 1.16
C ASP A 86 -4.87 -10.49 1.22
N PHE A 87 -4.41 -9.28 0.89
CA PHE A 87 -5.24 -8.08 0.79
C PHE A 87 -6.40 -8.28 -0.20
N SER A 88 -6.14 -8.86 -1.38
CA SER A 88 -7.19 -9.12 -2.37
C SER A 88 -8.22 -10.17 -1.94
N ASN A 89 -7.87 -11.07 -1.03
CA ASN A 89 -8.80 -12.03 -0.43
C ASN A 89 -9.65 -11.36 0.66
N LYS A 90 -9.05 -10.44 1.44
CA LYS A 90 -9.73 -9.67 2.48
C LYS A 90 -10.65 -8.59 1.92
N PHE A 91 -10.30 -8.00 0.78
CA PHE A 91 -11.07 -6.96 0.08
C PHE A 91 -11.22 -7.30 -1.41
N PRO A 92 -12.08 -8.28 -1.75
CA PRO A 92 -12.36 -8.63 -3.15
C PRO A 92 -12.99 -7.46 -3.91
N HIS A 93 -12.62 -7.28 -5.17
CA HIS A 93 -13.10 -6.16 -5.98
C HIS A 93 -14.63 -6.13 -6.21
N ASN A 94 -15.30 -7.26 -6.04
CA ASN A 94 -16.75 -7.40 -6.20
C ASN A 94 -17.51 -7.37 -4.87
N GLU A 95 -16.82 -7.20 -3.75
CA GLU A 95 -17.43 -7.06 -2.43
C GLU A 95 -17.78 -5.58 -2.20
N ASN A 96 -19.02 -5.32 -1.79
CA ASN A 96 -19.44 -4.00 -1.34
C ASN A 96 -19.52 -4.04 0.20
N VAL A 97 -18.52 -3.46 0.87
CA VAL A 97 -18.57 -3.26 2.31
C VAL A 97 -19.46 -2.05 2.58
N THR A 98 -20.58 -2.24 3.27
CA THR A 98 -21.58 -1.19 3.53
C THR A 98 -21.85 -1.07 5.02
N PRO A 99 -22.21 0.12 5.54
CA PRO A 99 -22.57 0.29 6.94
C PRO A 99 -23.92 -0.34 7.31
N GLU A 100 -24.68 -0.90 6.35
CA GLU A 100 -25.94 -1.60 6.62
C GLU A 100 -25.71 -2.89 7.41
N ASP A 101 -24.57 -3.57 7.19
CA ASP A 101 -24.09 -4.66 8.01
C ASP A 101 -23.02 -4.13 8.98
N GLU A 102 -23.47 -3.64 10.14
CA GLU A 102 -22.62 -2.98 11.13
C GLU A 102 -21.52 -3.91 11.68
N GLU A 103 -21.77 -5.22 11.79
CA GLU A 103 -20.79 -6.19 12.29
C GLU A 103 -19.68 -6.41 11.25
N GLU A 104 -20.05 -6.68 10.00
CA GLU A 104 -19.09 -6.85 8.91
C GLU A 104 -18.29 -5.56 8.68
N PHE A 105 -18.97 -4.41 8.64
CA PHE A 105 -18.35 -3.11 8.40
C PHE A 105 -17.26 -2.81 9.45
N ASN A 106 -17.59 -2.95 10.74
CA ASN A 106 -16.64 -2.69 11.82
C ASN A 106 -15.46 -3.67 11.78
N LEU A 107 -15.70 -4.95 11.46
CA LEU A 107 -14.63 -5.94 11.29
C LEU A 107 -13.68 -5.55 10.16
N LYS A 108 -14.22 -5.19 8.99
CA LYS A 108 -13.42 -4.76 7.83
C LYS A 108 -12.65 -3.47 8.11
N LEU A 109 -13.24 -2.54 8.85
CA LEU A 109 -12.55 -1.31 9.27
C LEU A 109 -11.33 -1.61 10.16
N GLU A 110 -11.45 -2.52 11.13
CA GLU A 110 -10.29 -2.92 11.95
C GLU A 110 -9.22 -3.64 11.12
N ILE A 111 -9.61 -4.57 10.25
CA ILE A 111 -8.68 -5.24 9.33
C ILE A 111 -7.93 -4.20 8.50
N LEU A 112 -8.63 -3.20 7.96
CA LEU A 112 -8.02 -2.17 7.13
C LEU A 112 -7.02 -1.28 7.90
N ARG A 113 -7.25 -1.06 9.21
CA ARG A 113 -6.27 -0.40 10.08
C ARG A 113 -5.00 -1.23 10.24
N GLU A 114 -5.13 -2.55 10.34
CA GLU A 114 -3.98 -3.48 10.38
C GLU A 114 -3.24 -3.51 9.04
N GLU A 115 -3.96 -3.58 7.91
CA GLU A 115 -3.40 -3.54 6.56
C GLU A 115 -2.58 -2.26 6.32
N LYS A 116 -3.06 -1.13 6.82
CA LYS A 116 -2.30 0.13 6.76
C LYS A 116 -0.95 0.03 7.48
N ILE A 117 -0.88 -0.64 8.63
CA ILE A 117 0.40 -0.83 9.34
C ILE A 117 1.30 -1.76 8.52
N GLU A 118 0.74 -2.86 8.00
CA GLU A 118 1.48 -3.86 7.25
C GLU A 118 2.04 -3.30 5.93
N VAL A 119 1.24 -2.59 5.15
CA VAL A 119 1.67 -2.01 3.87
C VAL A 119 2.74 -0.92 4.07
N ASN A 120 2.70 -0.17 5.17
CA ASN A 120 3.76 0.79 5.50
C ASN A 120 5.08 0.08 5.86
N LYS A 121 5.02 -1.02 6.61
CA LYS A 121 6.19 -1.85 6.90
C LYS A 121 6.76 -2.46 5.62
N LEU A 122 5.90 -2.94 4.72
CA LEU A 122 6.27 -3.43 3.41
C LEU A 122 7.01 -2.35 2.60
N ARG A 123 6.47 -1.13 2.53
CA ARG A 123 7.12 0.01 1.86
C ARG A 123 8.52 0.26 2.40
N ASP A 124 8.64 0.34 3.72
CA ASP A 124 9.92 0.64 4.37
C ASP A 124 10.95 -0.47 4.09
N GLN A 125 10.51 -1.74 4.07
CA GLN A 125 11.36 -2.88 3.76
C GLN A 125 11.84 -2.89 2.30
N ILE A 126 10.94 -2.58 1.36
CA ILE A 126 11.27 -2.44 -0.07
C ILE A 126 12.31 -1.33 -0.26
N ASN A 127 12.03 -0.12 0.24
CA ASN A 127 12.94 1.02 0.07
C ASN A 127 14.31 0.76 0.73
N ALA A 128 14.34 0.20 1.95
CA ALA A 128 15.59 -0.11 2.64
C ALA A 128 16.42 -1.19 1.93
N SER A 129 15.77 -2.23 1.37
CA SER A 129 16.47 -3.31 0.66
C SER A 129 17.07 -2.83 -0.67
N ILE A 130 16.34 -1.98 -1.41
CA ILE A 130 16.82 -1.31 -2.63
C ILE A 130 18.03 -0.43 -2.31
N ASP A 131 17.92 0.46 -1.32
CA ASP A 131 19.00 1.38 -0.95
C ASP A 131 20.26 0.64 -0.53
N ASN A 132 20.12 -0.43 0.25
CA ASN A 132 21.25 -1.26 0.66
C ASN A 132 21.93 -1.93 -0.55
N ALA A 133 21.15 -2.50 -1.47
CA ALA A 133 21.68 -3.14 -2.66
C ALA A 133 22.42 -2.16 -3.57
N LYS A 134 21.85 -0.97 -3.81
CA LYS A 134 22.50 0.10 -4.60
C LYS A 134 23.84 0.51 -3.99
N LYS A 135 23.87 0.81 -2.69
CA LYS A 135 25.10 1.20 -1.97
C LYS A 135 26.19 0.14 -2.05
N LEU A 136 25.83 -1.14 -2.06
CA LEU A 136 26.80 -2.23 -2.20
C LEU A 136 27.34 -2.33 -3.63
N LEU A 137 26.48 -2.14 -4.64
CA LEU A 137 26.88 -2.21 -6.05
C LEU A 137 27.69 -0.99 -6.50
N GLU A 138 27.45 0.20 -5.93
CA GLU A 138 28.26 1.40 -6.21
C GLU A 138 29.70 1.32 -5.67
N LYS A 139 29.90 0.54 -4.60
CA LYS A 139 31.23 0.33 -3.99
C LYS A 139 32.05 -0.77 -4.66
N SER A 140 31.49 -1.41 -5.70
CA SER A 140 31.94 -2.69 -6.22
C SER A 140 32.57 -2.65 -7.61
#